data_AF-A0A6A0IL23-F1
#
_entry.id   AF-A0A6A0IL23-F1
#
_cell.length_a   1.000
_cell.length_b   1.000
_cell.length_c   1.000
_cell.angle_alpha   90.00
_cell.angle_beta   90.00
_cell.angle_gamma   90.00
#
_symmetry.space_group_name_H-M   'P 1'
#
loop_
_entity.id
_entity.type
_entity.pdbx_description
1 polymer ?
#
loop_
_entity_poly.entity_id
_entity_poly.type
_entity_poly.pdbx_seq_one_letter_code
_entity_poly.pdbx_strand_id
1 'polypeptide(L)'
;MVEDRPPGVPRDDGLRVPPRGEVAEDLVLDVAVAVDVHRRVPVVEHGDVLDDRPRRQLSPRSAPRALGGRGVPLSPSLYSEAGRSRREGAARRSRRPVRAALLLPLLRSNVSPTADRPRRAEPAAAPRREDGSAVPWRAVAVVGVGILVQAALLAESLANPRPILGDEVRYWDRALAIAGGSPPTPDFVWPPLYSWLLSLSAFLFGPARLPVQLLQSALFVAAGLLLRSLLLRAPLPALSADAGLLLLLLDLEAAAFCQYFWPEIAFLFLVLLGAWGLLAPERERRGVLFLSGVAFGAALLTKSLLSVFVPVLVAAAALRAPGEPVRRRLRAAAAFAAGLALLPVPVAAWNGVHHGEFVVSSSGLFNLWVGLNDPPSTRDYNSVPSAEMDDYLASGSRPAERNAALVPRIRALVASRGLFPTLAGQLKKQYFRLFNRSSYFTDRLPGGPLAPRSAEATRGARLMRVAAYATYAAVLVLGAVGLALGTRRELLRSWALPYLWVGLQLGLFLLLHVKTRYRIGLLPALLAFAALAVARIPGEVAGGRPSGRLVAGLALAGGALFLAFHDLAP
;
A
#
# COMPACT_ATOMS: atom_id res chain seq x y z
N MET A 1 -66.98 -18.36 -12.98
CA MET A 1 -67.45 -17.36 -12.00
C MET A 1 -66.66 -16.09 -12.26
N VAL A 2 -67.38 -15.10 -12.78
CA VAL A 2 -66.89 -13.74 -13.06
C VAL A 2 -67.12 -12.96 -11.78
N GLU A 3 -66.10 -12.25 -11.28
CA GLU A 3 -66.29 -11.25 -10.23
C GLU A 3 -65.49 -9.99 -10.57
N ASP A 4 -66.25 -8.89 -10.49
CA ASP A 4 -65.95 -7.54 -10.91
C ASP A 4 -64.85 -6.85 -10.08
N ARG A 5 -64.09 -5.98 -10.74
CA ARG A 5 -63.34 -4.90 -10.08
C ARG A 5 -63.95 -3.54 -10.42
N PRO A 6 -64.09 -2.62 -9.45
CA PRO A 6 -64.66 -1.30 -9.68
C PRO A 6 -63.67 -0.36 -10.41
N PRO A 7 -64.14 0.61 -11.21
CA PRO A 7 -63.30 1.57 -11.91
C PRO A 7 -63.03 2.79 -11.02
N GLY A 8 -61.79 3.30 -11.00
CA GLY A 8 -61.54 4.63 -10.42
C GLY A 8 -60.19 4.92 -9.77
N VAL A 9 -59.09 4.26 -10.15
CA VAL A 9 -57.75 4.66 -9.70
C VAL A 9 -56.94 5.19 -10.89
N PRO A 10 -56.46 6.45 -10.85
CA PRO A 10 -55.61 7.01 -11.90
C PRO A 10 -54.29 6.24 -12.01
N ARG A 11 -53.87 5.94 -13.23
CA ARG A 11 -52.56 5.34 -13.52
C ARG A 11 -51.46 6.34 -13.18
N ASP A 12 -50.54 5.91 -12.33
CA ASP A 12 -49.27 6.56 -12.06
C ASP A 12 -48.34 6.27 -13.25
N ASP A 13 -48.00 7.30 -14.02
CA ASP A 13 -47.10 7.22 -15.18
C ASP A 13 -45.66 6.99 -14.70
N GLY A 14 -45.38 5.73 -14.37
CA GLY A 14 -44.04 5.24 -14.08
C GLY A 14 -43.11 5.42 -15.28
N LEU A 15 -41.93 5.99 -14.98
CA LEU A 15 -40.77 6.11 -15.85
C LEU A 15 -40.64 4.95 -16.85
N ARG A 16 -40.84 5.26 -18.14
CA ARG A 16 -40.43 4.40 -19.23
C ARG A 16 -38.90 4.36 -19.31
N VAL A 17 -38.34 3.24 -18.87
CA VAL A 17 -36.99 2.82 -19.25
C VAL A 17 -37.01 2.51 -20.75
N PRO A 18 -36.20 3.17 -21.60
CA PRO A 18 -36.17 2.84 -23.02
C PRO A 18 -35.57 1.43 -23.22
N PRO A 19 -36.03 0.69 -24.24
CA PRO A 19 -35.51 -0.62 -24.55
C PRO A 19 -34.04 -0.52 -24.94
N ARG A 20 -33.23 -1.48 -24.47
CA ARG A 20 -31.84 -1.67 -24.88
C ARG A 20 -31.82 -1.91 -26.38
N GLY A 21 -31.48 -0.85 -27.13
CA GLY A 21 -31.13 -0.96 -28.54
C GLY A 21 -29.84 -1.75 -28.69
N GLU A 22 -29.89 -2.72 -29.59
CA GLU A 22 -28.73 -3.35 -30.22
C GLU A 22 -27.83 -2.24 -30.76
N VAL A 23 -26.62 -2.14 -30.21
CA VAL A 23 -25.57 -1.29 -30.80
C VAL A 23 -24.80 -2.19 -31.75
N ALA A 24 -25.05 -1.93 -33.03
CA ALA A 24 -24.32 -2.48 -34.15
C ALA A 24 -22.81 -2.32 -33.96
N GLU A 25 -22.12 -3.41 -34.28
CA GLU A 25 -20.73 -3.42 -34.70
C GLU A 25 -20.53 -2.41 -35.83
N ASP A 26 -19.80 -1.33 -35.57
CA ASP A 26 -18.99 -0.58 -36.55
C ASP A 26 -18.48 0.72 -35.91
N LEU A 27 -17.29 0.66 -35.31
CA LEU A 27 -16.40 1.83 -35.21
C LEU A 27 -14.96 1.36 -34.95
N VAL A 28 -14.36 0.75 -35.96
CA VAL A 28 -12.89 0.70 -36.09
C VAL A 28 -12.49 2.01 -36.75
N LEU A 29 -11.79 2.88 -36.01
CA LEU A 29 -11.19 4.08 -36.58
C LEU A 29 -9.77 4.23 -36.05
N ASP A 30 -8.87 4.29 -37.03
CA ASP A 30 -7.43 4.36 -36.95
C ASP A 30 -6.90 5.48 -36.07
N VAL A 31 -5.94 5.12 -35.21
CA VAL A 31 -4.88 6.04 -34.77
C VAL A 31 -3.55 5.31 -34.96
N ALA A 32 -3.11 5.27 -36.21
CA ALA A 32 -1.71 5.08 -36.54
C ALA A 32 -1.01 6.44 -36.42
N VAL A 33 -0.28 6.66 -35.33
CA VAL A 33 0.70 7.75 -35.24
C VAL A 33 2.06 7.17 -35.58
N ALA A 34 2.53 7.55 -36.77
CA ALA A 34 3.89 7.34 -37.23
C ALA A 34 4.87 8.06 -36.27
N VAL A 35 5.79 7.30 -35.68
CA VAL A 35 7.02 7.85 -35.11
C VAL A 35 8.12 7.53 -36.12
N ASP A 36 8.43 8.53 -36.94
CA ASP A 36 9.55 8.54 -37.86
C ASP A 36 10.85 8.74 -37.06
N VAL A 37 11.66 7.68 -36.95
CA VAL A 37 13.02 7.74 -36.39
C VAL A 37 13.99 7.53 -37.54
N HIS A 38 14.58 8.62 -38.00
CA HIS A 38 15.73 8.62 -38.91
C HIS A 38 16.86 7.74 -38.36
N ARG A 39 17.12 6.61 -39.02
CA ARG A 39 18.44 5.96 -39.08
C ARG A 39 19.15 6.42 -40.36
N ARG A 40 20.37 6.96 -40.21
CA ARG A 40 21.35 7.13 -41.29
C ARG A 40 22.43 6.06 -41.16
N VAL A 41 22.54 5.14 -42.12
CA VAL A 41 23.78 4.51 -42.65
C VAL A 41 23.46 4.07 -44.10
N PRO A 42 24.40 4.17 -45.08
CA PRO A 42 24.05 4.61 -46.43
C PRO A 42 24.20 3.58 -47.57
N VAL A 43 23.75 4.03 -48.76
CA VAL A 43 24.07 3.62 -50.15
C VAL A 43 23.62 2.23 -50.62
N VAL A 44 22.64 2.19 -51.53
CA VAL A 44 22.78 1.70 -52.93
C VAL A 44 21.75 2.44 -53.80
N GLU A 45 22.21 2.96 -54.93
CA GLU A 45 21.47 3.69 -55.97
C GLU A 45 20.52 2.78 -56.77
N HIS A 46 19.35 3.30 -57.15
CA HIS A 46 18.87 3.27 -58.55
C HIS A 46 17.55 4.05 -58.73
N GLY A 47 17.60 5.05 -59.63
CA GLY A 47 16.73 5.16 -60.80
C GLY A 47 15.26 5.57 -60.63
N ASP A 48 15.03 6.87 -60.84
CA ASP A 48 13.91 7.54 -61.55
C ASP A 48 12.56 6.82 -61.74
N VAL A 49 11.47 7.52 -61.40
CA VAL A 49 10.46 8.05 -62.36
C VAL A 49 9.47 8.98 -61.62
N LEU A 50 9.24 10.13 -62.24
CA LEU A 50 8.29 11.21 -61.90
C LEU A 50 6.83 10.74 -61.85
N ASP A 51 6.04 11.30 -60.92
CA ASP A 51 4.70 11.77 -61.29
C ASP A 51 4.22 12.93 -60.40
N ASP A 52 3.62 13.89 -61.08
CA ASP A 52 3.09 15.18 -60.65
C ASP A 52 1.68 15.00 -60.03
N ARG A 53 1.36 15.77 -58.97
CA ARG A 53 0.09 16.53 -58.84
C ARG A 53 -0.05 17.30 -57.52
N PRO A 54 -0.85 18.40 -57.50
CA PRO A 54 -0.58 19.55 -56.64
C PRO A 54 -1.41 19.59 -55.34
N ARG A 55 -0.78 20.18 -54.31
CA ARG A 55 -1.35 20.47 -52.98
C ARG A 55 -2.40 21.59 -53.05
N ARG A 56 -3.61 21.32 -52.55
CA ARG A 56 -4.60 22.34 -52.19
C ARG A 56 -4.24 22.99 -50.86
N GLN A 57 -4.08 24.31 -50.87
CA GLN A 57 -4.01 25.19 -49.70
C GLN A 57 -5.39 25.29 -49.04
N LEU A 58 -5.45 25.16 -47.71
CA LEU A 58 -6.58 25.59 -46.90
C LEU A 58 -6.09 26.60 -45.86
N SER A 59 -6.69 27.79 -45.92
CA SER A 59 -6.45 28.97 -45.10
C SER A 59 -6.92 28.79 -43.64
N PRO A 60 -6.38 29.57 -42.69
CA PRO A 60 -6.72 29.47 -41.27
C PRO A 60 -8.01 30.24 -40.93
N ARG A 61 -8.87 29.61 -40.12
CA ARG A 61 -10.08 30.23 -39.55
C ARG A 61 -9.75 31.12 -38.35
N SER A 62 -10.43 32.24 -38.35
CA SER A 62 -10.39 33.39 -37.44
C SER A 62 -10.93 33.12 -36.03
N ALA A 63 -10.33 33.81 -35.05
CA ALA A 63 -10.75 33.89 -33.66
C ALA A 63 -11.99 34.81 -33.46
N PRO A 64 -12.80 34.60 -32.42
CA PRO A 64 -13.92 35.49 -32.12
C PRO A 64 -13.53 36.68 -31.23
N ARG A 65 -14.09 37.83 -31.60
CA ARG A 65 -13.99 39.15 -30.95
C ARG A 65 -14.66 39.17 -29.57
N ALA A 66 -13.99 39.84 -28.63
CA ALA A 66 -14.58 40.35 -27.40
C ALA A 66 -15.46 41.57 -27.67
N LEU A 67 -16.63 41.62 -27.02
CA LEU A 67 -17.43 42.83 -26.85
C LEU A 67 -17.48 43.14 -25.35
N GLY A 68 -16.94 44.30 -25.00
CA GLY A 68 -17.07 44.90 -23.68
C GLY A 68 -18.32 45.78 -23.58
N GLY A 69 -18.67 46.15 -22.35
CA GLY A 69 -19.57 47.27 -22.12
C GLY A 69 -20.12 47.38 -20.70
N ARG A 70 -19.45 48.25 -19.90
CA ARG A 70 -20.00 49.17 -18.86
C ARG A 70 -20.60 48.52 -17.61
N GLY A 71 -20.27 48.88 -16.37
CA GLY A 71 -19.79 50.14 -15.76
C GLY A 71 -20.74 50.48 -14.59
N VAL A 72 -20.30 51.31 -13.62
CA VAL A 72 -21.03 51.92 -12.45
C VAL A 72 -20.55 51.37 -11.07
N PRO A 73 -20.38 52.20 -9.99
CA PRO A 73 -19.04 52.61 -9.55
C PRO A 73 -18.78 52.49 -8.01
N LEU A 74 -17.53 52.82 -7.66
CA LEU A 74 -16.96 53.35 -6.41
C LEU A 74 -17.86 53.57 -5.16
N SER A 75 -17.41 53.04 -4.01
CA SER A 75 -16.97 53.91 -2.90
C SER A 75 -16.06 53.23 -1.87
N PRO A 76 -15.15 53.98 -1.19
CA PRO A 76 -14.13 53.49 -0.27
C PRO A 76 -14.43 53.83 1.20
N SER A 77 -13.86 53.09 2.16
CA SER A 77 -13.37 53.63 3.46
C SER A 77 -12.82 52.49 4.34
N LEU A 78 -11.55 52.61 4.73
CA LEU A 78 -11.07 52.91 6.10
C LEU A 78 -11.19 51.73 7.09
N TYR A 79 -10.06 51.18 7.52
CA TYR A 79 -9.48 51.50 8.83
C TYR A 79 -8.14 50.78 9.03
N SER A 80 -7.10 51.57 9.33
CA SER A 80 -5.87 51.11 9.95
C SER A 80 -5.92 51.38 11.46
N GLU A 81 -5.16 50.57 12.19
CA GLU A 81 -4.43 50.88 13.42
C GLU A 81 -5.13 51.17 14.76
N ALA A 82 -4.54 50.47 15.75
CA ALA A 82 -4.10 50.94 17.07
C ALA A 82 -5.14 51.40 18.11
N GLY A 83 -5.10 50.72 19.26
CA GLY A 83 -5.72 51.20 20.49
C GLY A 83 -5.28 50.40 21.71
N ARG A 84 -4.12 50.74 22.27
CA ARG A 84 -3.80 50.47 23.68
C ARG A 84 -4.72 51.34 24.55
N SER A 85 -5.36 50.77 25.57
CA SER A 85 -5.53 51.48 26.84
C SER A 85 -5.64 50.53 28.03
N ARG A 86 -4.88 50.88 29.06
CA ARG A 86 -4.91 50.34 30.43
C ARG A 86 -6.16 50.83 31.16
N ARG A 87 -6.70 50.00 32.06
CA ARG A 87 -7.19 50.32 33.43
C ARG A 87 -7.52 48.96 34.09
N GLU A 88 -6.71 48.46 35.02
CA GLU A 88 -6.79 48.71 36.48
C GLU A 88 -8.22 48.60 37.04
N GLY A 89 -8.41 47.60 37.93
CA GLY A 89 -9.67 47.39 38.65
C GLY A 89 -9.69 46.04 39.38
N ALA A 90 -9.09 46.01 40.57
CA ALA A 90 -9.02 44.86 41.46
C ALA A 90 -10.40 44.45 42.01
N ALA A 91 -10.66 43.14 42.14
CA ALA A 91 -11.52 42.61 43.18
C ALA A 91 -11.25 41.10 43.41
N ARG A 92 -10.70 40.82 44.59
CA ARG A 92 -10.63 39.51 45.24
C ARG A 92 -11.99 38.78 45.16
N ARG A 93 -11.96 37.50 44.80
CA ARG A 93 -12.72 36.46 45.52
C ARG A 93 -12.10 35.08 45.32
N SER A 94 -11.75 34.51 46.46
CA SER A 94 -11.34 33.14 46.70
C SER A 94 -12.41 32.15 46.23
N ARG A 95 -11.98 31.00 45.68
CA ARG A 95 -12.50 29.66 45.99
C ARG A 95 -11.77 28.57 45.21
N ARG A 96 -11.00 27.79 45.97
CA ARG A 96 -10.75 26.34 45.87
C ARG A 96 -10.12 25.78 44.57
N PRO A 97 -8.87 25.26 44.61
CA PRO A 97 -8.44 24.27 43.63
C PRO A 97 -9.14 22.94 43.91
N VAL A 98 -9.93 22.47 42.95
CA VAL A 98 -10.39 21.08 42.90
C VAL A 98 -9.17 20.20 42.70
N ARG A 99 -8.86 19.41 43.74
CA ARG A 99 -7.88 18.34 43.74
C ARG A 99 -8.29 17.31 42.68
N ALA A 100 -7.59 17.28 41.56
CA ALA A 100 -7.54 16.09 40.70
C ALA A 100 -6.57 15.09 41.34
N ALA A 101 -7.07 14.37 42.34
CA ALA A 101 -6.46 13.14 42.82
C ALA A 101 -7.04 12.00 41.99
N LEU A 102 -6.25 11.44 41.07
CA LEU A 102 -6.45 10.08 40.55
C LEU A 102 -5.16 9.60 39.88
N LEU A 103 -4.61 8.53 40.47
CA LEU A 103 -3.72 7.53 39.88
C LEU A 103 -2.24 7.90 39.67
N LEU A 104 -1.45 7.78 40.75
CA LEU A 104 -0.14 7.10 40.73
C LEU A 104 0.42 6.92 42.17
N PRO A 105 0.27 5.74 42.79
CA PRO A 105 1.14 5.35 43.88
C PRO A 105 1.77 3.99 43.58
N LEU A 106 2.79 3.97 42.70
CA LEU A 106 3.79 2.90 42.67
C LEU A 106 5.11 3.57 42.34
N LEU A 107 6.12 3.38 43.21
CA LEU A 107 7.48 3.94 43.18
C LEU A 107 7.73 5.08 44.17
N ARG A 108 7.76 4.74 45.46
CA ARG A 108 8.73 5.29 46.44
C ARG A 108 8.69 4.45 47.71
N SER A 109 9.36 3.30 47.68
CA SER A 109 9.83 2.65 48.89
C SER A 109 11.25 3.15 49.16
N ASN A 110 11.37 4.05 50.15
CA ASN A 110 12.63 4.36 50.80
C ASN A 110 13.07 3.08 51.55
N VAL A 111 14.12 2.42 51.06
CA VAL A 111 14.80 1.35 51.79
C VAL A 111 16.20 1.85 52.12
N SER A 112 16.50 1.92 53.42
CA SER A 112 17.80 2.29 53.97
C SER A 112 18.91 1.33 53.52
N PRO A 113 20.15 1.82 53.34
CA PRO A 113 21.27 1.02 52.86
C PRO A 113 22.06 0.44 54.03
N THR A 114 21.76 -0.77 54.46
CA THR A 114 22.65 -1.52 55.37
C THR A 114 22.60 -3.02 55.10
N ALA A 115 23.80 -3.54 54.79
CA ALA A 115 24.23 -4.93 54.87
C ALA A 115 23.64 -5.94 53.85
N ASP A 116 24.57 -6.74 53.30
CA ASP A 116 24.44 -7.85 52.36
C ASP A 116 23.96 -7.54 50.94
N ARG A 117 24.94 -7.30 50.05
CA ARG A 117 24.77 -7.52 48.61
C ARG A 117 24.64 -9.03 48.39
N PRO A 118 23.45 -9.58 48.05
CA PRO A 118 23.38 -10.95 47.57
C PRO A 118 24.30 -11.05 46.35
N ARG A 119 25.19 -12.06 46.33
CA ARG A 119 25.95 -12.45 45.15
C ARG A 119 24.98 -12.42 43.97
N ARG A 120 25.18 -11.48 43.04
CA ARG A 120 24.44 -11.47 41.77
C ARG A 120 24.67 -12.84 41.18
N ALA A 121 23.63 -13.70 41.20
CA ALA A 121 23.64 -14.95 40.48
C ALA A 121 24.07 -14.59 39.05
N GLU A 122 25.21 -15.12 38.61
CA GLU A 122 25.66 -14.93 37.25
C GLU A 122 24.48 -15.27 36.34
N PRO A 123 24.06 -14.36 35.45
CA PRO A 123 22.96 -14.65 34.54
C PRO A 123 23.36 -15.91 33.78
N ALA A 124 22.60 -17.00 34.01
CA ALA A 124 22.81 -18.30 33.39
C ALA A 124 23.22 -18.08 31.93
N ALA A 125 24.47 -18.46 31.61
CA ALA A 125 25.10 -18.16 30.35
C ALA A 125 24.10 -18.45 29.24
N ALA A 126 23.71 -17.42 28.49
CA ALA A 126 22.78 -17.57 27.39
C ALA A 126 23.30 -18.73 26.53
N PRO A 127 22.44 -19.72 26.18
CA PRO A 127 22.88 -20.92 25.50
C PRO A 127 23.76 -20.51 24.32
N ARG A 128 25.03 -20.94 24.34
CA ARG A 128 25.97 -20.70 23.25
C ARG A 128 25.26 -21.18 21.99
N ARG A 129 24.90 -20.25 21.10
CA ARG A 129 24.44 -20.59 19.75
C ARG A 129 25.50 -21.54 19.22
N GLU A 130 25.11 -22.77 18.91
CA GLU A 130 26.02 -23.75 18.33
C GLU A 130 26.63 -23.09 17.09
N ASP A 131 27.92 -22.78 17.18
CA ASP A 131 28.75 -22.21 16.12
C ASP A 131 29.00 -23.31 15.07
N GLY A 132 27.93 -23.71 14.39
CA GLY A 132 27.98 -24.57 13.21
C GLY A 132 27.95 -23.69 11.98
N SER A 133 29.11 -23.34 11.44
CA SER A 133 29.31 -22.60 10.18
C SER A 133 28.80 -23.31 8.92
N ALA A 134 27.98 -24.36 9.07
CA ALA A 134 27.33 -25.01 7.95
C ALA A 134 26.31 -24.04 7.36
N VAL A 135 26.50 -23.69 6.08
CA VAL A 135 25.49 -22.99 5.29
C VAL A 135 24.17 -23.72 5.51
N PRO A 136 23.10 -23.04 5.96
CA PRO A 136 21.82 -23.69 6.20
C PRO A 136 21.24 -24.08 4.84
N TRP A 137 21.58 -25.28 4.36
CA TRP A 137 21.19 -25.81 3.06
C TRP A 137 19.67 -25.74 2.85
N ARG A 138 18.89 -25.80 3.95
CA ARG A 138 17.44 -25.58 3.95
C ARG A 138 17.05 -24.22 3.40
N ALA A 139 17.69 -23.15 3.87
CA ALA A 139 17.42 -21.80 3.38
C ALA A 139 17.83 -21.66 1.91
N VAL A 140 18.94 -22.27 1.51
CA VAL A 140 19.37 -22.30 0.09
C VAL A 140 18.34 -23.03 -0.77
N ALA A 141 17.84 -24.18 -0.32
CA ALA A 141 16.80 -24.93 -1.02
C ALA A 141 15.50 -24.12 -1.14
N VAL A 142 15.06 -23.45 -0.06
CA VAL A 142 13.89 -22.57 -0.07
C VAL A 142 14.05 -21.41 -1.04
N VAL A 143 15.22 -20.75 -1.07
CA VAL A 143 15.54 -19.71 -2.05
C VAL A 143 15.53 -20.27 -3.47
N GLY A 144 16.11 -21.46 -3.68
CA GLY A 144 16.08 -22.17 -4.96
C GLY A 144 14.66 -22.40 -5.46
N VAL A 145 13.75 -22.85 -4.60
CA VAL A 145 12.32 -22.98 -4.93
C VAL A 145 11.71 -21.64 -5.34
N GLY A 146 11.98 -20.55 -4.60
CA GLY A 146 11.48 -19.22 -4.97
C GLY A 146 12.03 -18.72 -6.31
N ILE A 147 13.30 -18.97 -6.61
CA ILE A 147 13.92 -18.66 -7.90
C ILE A 147 13.24 -19.45 -9.02
N LEU A 148 12.95 -20.74 -8.81
CA LEU A 148 12.24 -21.57 -9.80
C LEU A 148 10.83 -21.06 -10.06
N VAL A 149 10.10 -20.63 -9.02
CA VAL A 149 8.78 -19.99 -9.18
C VAL A 149 8.89 -18.71 -10.01
N GLN A 150 9.88 -17.85 -9.71
CA GLN A 150 10.09 -16.62 -10.47
C GLN A 150 10.52 -16.89 -11.92
N ALA A 151 11.38 -17.89 -12.15
CA ALA A 151 11.77 -18.30 -13.49
C ALA A 151 10.58 -18.82 -14.30
N ALA A 152 9.69 -19.61 -13.69
CA ALA A 152 8.48 -20.10 -14.33
C ALA A 152 7.51 -18.95 -14.67
N LEU A 153 7.28 -18.00 -13.75
CA LEU A 153 6.44 -16.82 -14.00
C LEU A 153 7.03 -15.90 -15.07
N LEU A 154 8.35 -15.73 -15.08
CA LEU A 154 9.04 -14.95 -16.09
C LEU A 154 8.97 -15.61 -17.46
N ALA A 155 9.21 -16.92 -17.55
CA ALA A 155 9.09 -17.68 -18.79
C ALA A 155 7.67 -17.59 -19.36
N GLU A 156 6.65 -17.72 -18.52
CA GLU A 156 5.25 -17.51 -18.91
C GLU A 156 5.01 -16.07 -19.41
N SER A 157 5.53 -15.06 -18.71
CA SER A 157 5.39 -13.66 -19.13
C SER A 157 6.10 -13.35 -20.46
N LEU A 158 7.17 -14.09 -20.80
CA LEU A 158 7.90 -13.94 -22.05
C LEU A 158 7.19 -14.66 -23.20
N ALA A 159 6.68 -15.87 -22.94
CA ALA A 159 5.91 -16.64 -23.91
C ALA A 159 4.55 -15.97 -24.22
N ASN A 160 3.92 -15.38 -23.21
CA ASN A 160 2.62 -14.75 -23.29
C ASN A 160 2.67 -13.30 -22.76
N PRO A 161 3.22 -12.35 -23.53
CA PRO A 161 3.33 -10.96 -23.10
C PRO A 161 1.94 -10.35 -22.84
N ARG A 162 1.65 -10.09 -21.57
CA ARG A 162 0.39 -9.45 -21.18
C ARG A 162 0.36 -7.97 -21.61
N PRO A 163 -0.82 -7.38 -21.87
CA PRO A 163 -0.93 -5.93 -21.98
C PRO A 163 -0.60 -5.23 -20.64
N ILE A 164 -0.03 -4.02 -20.74
CA ILE A 164 0.15 -3.10 -19.61
C ILE A 164 -1.21 -2.46 -19.35
N LEU A 165 -1.71 -2.49 -18.10
CA LEU A 165 -3.09 -2.08 -17.79
C LEU A 165 -3.19 -1.27 -16.50
N GLY A 166 -4.23 -0.45 -16.40
CA GLY A 166 -4.51 0.36 -15.21
C GLY A 166 -3.34 1.31 -14.88
N ASP A 167 -2.96 1.35 -13.59
CA ASP A 167 -1.89 2.22 -13.10
C ASP A 167 -0.52 1.94 -13.76
N GLU A 168 -0.31 0.73 -14.31
CA GLU A 168 0.95 0.36 -14.96
C GLU A 168 1.26 1.26 -16.16
N VAL A 169 0.22 1.63 -16.92
CA VAL A 169 0.34 2.50 -18.10
C VAL A 169 0.91 3.84 -17.67
N ARG A 170 0.36 4.43 -16.60
CA ARG A 170 0.82 5.71 -16.08
C ARG A 170 2.24 5.65 -15.54
N TYR A 171 2.62 4.58 -14.83
CA TYR A 171 3.99 4.42 -14.35
C TYR A 171 4.99 4.29 -15.50
N TRP A 172 4.64 3.51 -16.52
CA TRP A 172 5.48 3.22 -17.66
C TRP A 172 5.63 4.42 -18.60
N ASP A 173 4.55 5.10 -18.94
CA ASP A 173 4.58 6.28 -19.82
C ASP A 173 5.43 7.39 -19.23
N ARG A 174 5.31 7.62 -17.91
CA ARG A 174 6.20 8.55 -17.21
C ARG A 174 7.65 8.13 -17.24
N ALA A 175 7.90 6.84 -17.03
CA ALA A 175 9.25 6.32 -17.06
C ALA A 175 9.91 6.55 -18.42
N LEU A 176 9.18 6.29 -19.51
CA LEU A 176 9.63 6.54 -20.88
C LEU A 176 9.83 8.03 -21.16
N ALA A 177 8.91 8.88 -20.71
CA ALA A 177 9.05 10.33 -20.88
C ALA A 177 10.32 10.86 -20.19
N ILE A 178 10.56 10.44 -18.94
CA ILE A 178 11.76 10.82 -18.16
C ILE A 178 13.03 10.26 -18.82
N ALA A 179 13.02 9.00 -19.25
CA ALA A 179 14.15 8.38 -19.95
C ALA A 179 14.45 9.07 -21.29
N GLY A 180 13.42 9.60 -21.96
CA GLY A 180 13.54 10.42 -23.18
C GLY A 180 13.96 11.87 -22.93
N GLY A 181 14.30 12.26 -21.70
CA GLY A 181 14.78 13.59 -21.35
C GLY A 181 13.69 14.59 -20.95
N SER A 182 12.42 14.17 -20.85
CA SER A 182 11.38 15.04 -20.31
C SER A 182 11.65 15.30 -18.81
N PRO A 183 11.44 16.53 -18.33
CA PRO A 183 11.57 16.80 -16.90
C PRO A 183 10.54 15.97 -16.11
N PRO A 184 10.90 15.43 -14.93
CA PRO A 184 9.94 14.74 -14.08
C PRO A 184 8.78 15.67 -13.73
N THR A 185 7.56 15.32 -14.16
CA THR A 185 6.35 16.04 -13.77
C THR A 185 5.75 15.41 -12.53
N PRO A 186 5.30 16.21 -11.54
CA PRO A 186 4.72 15.67 -10.32
C PRO A 186 3.41 14.95 -10.65
N ASP A 187 3.27 13.76 -10.10
CA ASP A 187 1.97 13.13 -9.95
C ASP A 187 1.57 13.17 -8.50
N PHE A 188 0.58 13.99 -8.21
CA PHE A 188 0.11 14.11 -6.84
C PHE A 188 -0.81 12.98 -6.41
N VAL A 189 -1.11 11.99 -7.26
CA VAL A 189 -1.84 10.75 -6.92
C VAL A 189 -0.85 9.63 -6.62
N TRP A 190 0.17 9.45 -7.46
CA TRP A 190 1.17 8.39 -7.36
C TRP A 190 2.56 8.93 -7.00
N PRO A 191 3.20 8.42 -5.92
CA PRO A 191 4.57 8.78 -5.56
C PRO A 191 5.61 8.52 -6.68
N PRO A 192 6.68 9.33 -6.78
CA PRO A 192 7.52 9.37 -7.99
C PRO A 192 8.61 8.31 -8.07
N LEU A 193 9.07 7.71 -6.95
CA LEU A 193 10.28 6.88 -6.96
C LEU A 193 10.15 5.66 -7.86
N TYR A 194 8.95 5.09 -7.98
CA TYR A 194 8.77 3.92 -8.84
C TYR A 194 8.90 4.28 -10.32
N SER A 195 8.32 5.40 -10.78
CA SER A 195 8.54 5.89 -12.15
C SER A 195 10.01 6.23 -12.41
N TRP A 196 10.74 6.74 -11.41
CA TRP A 196 12.19 6.98 -11.54
C TRP A 196 13.01 5.69 -11.63
N LEU A 197 12.62 4.65 -10.89
CA LEU A 197 13.25 3.34 -10.99
C LEU A 197 13.03 2.74 -12.38
N LEU A 198 11.80 2.82 -12.89
CA LEU A 198 11.47 2.38 -14.24
C LEU A 198 12.18 3.22 -15.31
N SER A 199 12.31 4.54 -15.12
CA SER A 199 13.00 5.42 -16.08
C SER A 199 14.48 5.10 -16.16
N LEU A 200 15.12 4.79 -15.04
CA LEU A 200 16.52 4.33 -15.03
C LEU A 200 16.68 3.02 -15.82
N SER A 201 15.76 2.07 -15.63
CA SER A 201 15.75 0.83 -16.42
C SER A 201 15.55 1.11 -17.91
N ALA A 202 14.61 1.99 -18.26
CA ALA A 202 14.33 2.35 -19.64
C ALA A 202 15.49 3.09 -20.31
N PHE A 203 16.19 3.94 -19.56
CA PHE A 203 17.38 4.65 -20.01
C PHE A 203 18.54 3.69 -20.30
N LEU A 204 18.79 2.72 -19.41
CA LEU A 204 19.92 1.79 -19.54
C LEU A 204 19.69 0.68 -20.56
N PHE A 205 18.45 0.18 -20.69
CA PHE A 205 18.15 -1.03 -21.45
C PHE A 205 17.09 -0.83 -22.55
N GLY A 206 16.67 0.42 -22.80
CA GLY A 206 15.54 0.73 -23.67
C GLY A 206 14.19 0.37 -23.06
N PRO A 207 13.07 0.48 -23.81
CA PRO A 207 11.71 0.20 -23.33
C PRO A 207 11.42 -1.30 -23.14
N ALA A 208 12.44 -2.10 -22.84
CA ALA A 208 12.31 -3.54 -22.60
C ALA A 208 11.72 -3.81 -21.21
N ARG A 209 10.80 -4.79 -21.13
CA ARG A 209 10.16 -5.18 -19.86
C ARG A 209 11.02 -6.10 -19.01
N LEU A 210 11.81 -6.95 -19.66
CA LEU A 210 12.60 -7.99 -19.02
C LEU A 210 13.56 -7.44 -17.94
N PRO A 211 14.32 -6.34 -18.14
CA PRO A 211 15.19 -5.80 -17.10
C PRO A 211 14.44 -5.38 -15.82
N VAL A 212 13.25 -4.77 -15.98
CA VAL A 212 12.39 -4.41 -14.85
C VAL A 212 11.91 -5.66 -14.11
N GLN A 213 11.45 -6.68 -14.85
CA GLN A 213 10.96 -7.92 -14.26
C GLN A 213 12.07 -8.65 -13.50
N LEU A 214 13.29 -8.72 -14.06
CA LEU A 214 14.45 -9.30 -13.39
C LEU A 214 14.82 -8.53 -12.12
N LEU A 215 14.83 -7.20 -12.17
CA LEU A 215 15.09 -6.36 -11.00
C LEU A 215 14.05 -6.60 -9.90
N GLN A 216 12.76 -6.63 -10.24
CA GLN A 216 11.70 -6.88 -9.25
C GLN A 216 11.81 -8.29 -8.67
N SER A 217 12.08 -9.31 -9.48
CA SER A 217 12.33 -10.68 -8.99
C SER A 217 13.51 -10.74 -8.01
N ALA A 218 14.60 -10.04 -8.30
CA ALA A 218 15.75 -9.95 -7.39
C ALA A 218 15.38 -9.24 -6.08
N LEU A 219 14.65 -8.12 -6.15
CA LEU A 219 14.15 -7.40 -4.97
C LEU A 219 13.19 -8.25 -4.13
N PHE A 220 12.35 -9.09 -4.77
CA PHE A 220 11.44 -9.99 -4.07
C PHE A 220 12.16 -11.10 -3.32
N VAL A 221 13.18 -11.74 -3.93
CA VAL A 221 14.02 -12.71 -3.24
C VAL A 221 14.78 -12.06 -2.08
N ALA A 222 15.34 -10.86 -2.30
CA ALA A 222 16.01 -10.09 -1.26
C ALA A 222 15.06 -9.71 -0.11
N ALA A 223 13.80 -9.36 -0.40
CA ALA A 223 12.76 -9.14 0.59
C ALA A 223 12.51 -10.40 1.44
N GLY A 224 12.45 -11.57 0.81
CA GLY A 224 12.38 -12.86 1.53
C GLY A 224 13.55 -13.07 2.49
N LEU A 225 14.78 -12.84 2.03
CA LEU A 225 15.98 -12.98 2.86
C LEU A 225 16.00 -11.99 4.04
N LEU A 226 15.55 -10.75 3.82
CA LEU A 226 15.40 -9.75 4.88
C LEU A 226 14.35 -10.18 5.92
N LEU A 227 13.21 -10.69 5.47
CA LEU A 227 12.18 -11.25 6.35
C LEU A 227 12.75 -12.40 7.19
N ARG A 228 13.43 -13.36 6.56
CA ARG A 228 14.09 -14.47 7.28
C ARG A 228 15.08 -13.95 8.32
N SER A 229 15.90 -12.97 7.96
CA SER A 229 16.87 -12.36 8.87
C SER A 229 16.19 -11.71 10.07
N LEU A 230 15.08 -10.99 9.86
CA LEU A 230 14.25 -10.43 10.92
C LEU A 230 13.67 -11.52 11.84
N LEU A 231 13.19 -12.63 11.29
CA LEU A 231 12.64 -13.74 12.06
C LEU A 231 13.71 -14.48 12.88
N LEU A 232 14.94 -14.60 12.37
CA LEU A 232 16.07 -15.17 13.11
C LEU A 232 16.58 -14.27 14.25
N ARG A 233 16.25 -12.97 14.22
CA ARG A 233 16.50 -12.04 15.33
C ARG A 233 15.45 -12.16 16.42
N ALA A 234 14.26 -12.67 16.10
CA ALA A 234 13.31 -13.09 17.11
C ALA A 234 13.79 -14.39 17.78
N PRO A 235 13.35 -14.70 19.01
CA PRO A 235 13.66 -15.96 19.69
C PRO A 235 12.87 -17.14 19.08
N LEU A 236 12.98 -17.32 17.76
CA LEU A 236 12.31 -18.36 16.98
C LEU A 236 13.34 -19.39 16.49
N PRO A 237 12.96 -20.67 16.36
CA PRO A 237 13.78 -21.68 15.69
C PRO A 237 14.05 -21.29 14.23
N ALA A 238 15.20 -21.71 13.69
CA ALA A 238 15.55 -21.46 12.29
C ALA A 238 14.51 -22.02 11.30
N LEU A 239 13.93 -23.18 11.62
CA LEU A 239 12.87 -23.80 10.81
C LEU A 239 11.65 -22.87 10.64
N SER A 240 11.28 -22.15 11.69
CA SER A 240 10.16 -21.19 11.66
C SER A 240 10.48 -19.99 10.77
N ALA A 241 11.71 -19.49 10.81
CA ALA A 241 12.16 -18.44 9.91
C ALA A 241 12.22 -18.91 8.44
N ASP A 242 12.66 -20.14 8.21
CA ASP A 242 12.66 -20.78 6.88
C ASP A 242 11.23 -20.97 6.36
N ALA A 243 10.27 -21.31 7.22
CA ALA A 243 8.85 -21.41 6.85
C ALA A 243 8.27 -20.05 6.46
N GLY A 244 8.58 -18.98 7.20
CA GLY A 244 8.18 -17.62 6.83
C GLY A 244 8.77 -17.17 5.49
N LEU A 245 10.03 -17.52 5.21
CA LEU A 245 10.67 -17.30 3.91
C LEU A 245 9.95 -18.08 2.80
N LEU A 246 9.71 -19.37 3.01
CA LEU A 246 9.09 -20.24 2.02
C LEU A 246 7.68 -19.75 1.66
N LEU A 247 6.87 -19.42 2.68
CA LEU A 247 5.52 -18.91 2.47
C LEU A 247 5.50 -17.60 1.66
N LEU A 248 6.48 -16.69 1.88
CA LEU A 248 6.59 -15.49 1.03
C LEU A 248 6.91 -15.87 -0.41
N LEU A 249 7.93 -16.71 -0.62
CA LEU A 249 8.41 -17.04 -1.97
C LEU A 249 7.41 -17.90 -2.77
N LEU A 250 6.51 -18.62 -2.08
CA LEU A 250 5.43 -19.39 -2.68
C LEU A 250 4.12 -18.59 -2.82
N ASP A 251 4.03 -17.37 -2.28
CA ASP A 251 2.86 -16.51 -2.47
C ASP A 251 2.82 -16.06 -3.93
N LEU A 252 2.01 -16.74 -4.74
CA LEU A 252 1.96 -16.51 -6.18
C LEU A 252 1.39 -15.13 -6.54
N GLU A 253 0.57 -14.49 -5.70
CA GLU A 253 0.13 -13.11 -5.94
C GLU A 253 1.32 -12.16 -5.76
N ALA A 254 2.05 -12.27 -4.66
CA ALA A 254 3.24 -11.46 -4.41
C ALA A 254 4.32 -11.71 -5.47
N ALA A 255 4.56 -12.97 -5.83
CA ALA A 255 5.52 -13.36 -6.84
C ALA A 255 5.14 -12.82 -8.23
N ALA A 256 3.85 -12.82 -8.59
CA ALA A 256 3.38 -12.28 -9.86
C ALA A 256 3.56 -10.76 -9.96
N PHE A 257 3.57 -10.01 -8.86
CA PHE A 257 3.92 -8.57 -8.86
C PHE A 257 5.32 -8.25 -9.36
N CYS A 258 6.23 -9.23 -9.42
CA CYS A 258 7.50 -9.06 -10.13
C CYS A 258 7.31 -8.89 -11.64
N GLN A 259 6.20 -9.41 -12.19
CA GLN A 259 5.85 -9.34 -13.60
C GLN A 259 4.95 -8.14 -13.93
N TYR A 260 4.48 -7.40 -12.91
CA TYR A 260 3.65 -6.20 -13.03
C TYR A 260 4.47 -4.92 -12.88
N PHE A 261 4.14 -3.85 -13.60
CA PHE A 261 4.79 -2.54 -13.44
C PHE A 261 4.13 -1.75 -12.31
N TRP A 262 4.20 -2.33 -11.12
CA TRP A 262 3.58 -1.86 -9.90
C TRP A 262 4.61 -1.67 -8.77
N PRO A 263 4.46 -0.64 -7.92
CA PRO A 263 5.45 -0.30 -6.89
C PRO A 263 5.55 -1.30 -5.73
N GLU A 264 4.65 -2.28 -5.69
CA GLU A 264 4.43 -3.28 -4.65
C GLU A 264 5.71 -3.96 -4.15
N ILE A 265 6.55 -4.46 -5.07
CA ILE A 265 7.74 -5.23 -4.72
C ILE A 265 8.87 -4.34 -4.25
N ALA A 266 9.08 -3.19 -4.90
CA ALA A 266 10.02 -2.17 -4.44
C ALA A 266 9.62 -1.66 -3.05
N PHE A 267 8.34 -1.40 -2.82
CA PHE A 267 7.80 -1.02 -1.51
C PHE A 267 8.04 -2.10 -0.45
N LEU A 268 7.71 -3.35 -0.74
CA LEU A 268 7.91 -4.48 0.18
C LEU A 268 9.38 -4.62 0.60
N PHE A 269 10.29 -4.59 -0.37
CA PHE A 269 11.73 -4.64 -0.14
C PHE A 269 12.20 -3.48 0.76
N LEU A 270 11.82 -2.23 0.43
CA LEU A 270 12.24 -1.05 1.18
C LEU A 270 11.69 -1.03 2.61
N VAL A 271 10.45 -1.47 2.82
CA VAL A 271 9.85 -1.61 4.17
C VAL A 271 10.59 -2.65 4.99
N LEU A 272 10.91 -3.82 4.41
CA LEU A 272 11.65 -4.87 5.10
C LEU A 272 13.10 -4.48 5.38
N LEU A 273 13.76 -3.75 4.47
CA LEU A 273 15.09 -3.21 4.67
C LEU A 273 15.10 -2.16 5.79
N GLY A 274 14.12 -1.26 5.77
CA GLY A 274 13.89 -0.28 6.83
C GLY A 274 13.68 -0.96 8.19
N ALA A 275 12.77 -1.93 8.26
CA ALA A 275 12.50 -2.70 9.47
C ALA A 275 13.74 -3.47 9.96
N TRP A 276 14.52 -4.05 9.04
CA TRP A 276 15.77 -4.73 9.34
C TRP A 276 16.78 -3.80 10.00
N GLY A 277 16.98 -2.58 9.49
CA GLY A 277 17.88 -1.61 10.12
C GLY A 277 17.31 -1.05 11.44
N LEU A 278 16.00 -0.86 11.53
CA LEU A 278 15.33 -0.34 12.73
C LEU A 278 15.44 -1.29 13.92
N LEU A 279 15.32 -2.60 13.64
CA LEU A 279 15.39 -3.68 14.61
C LEU A 279 16.80 -4.27 14.76
N ALA A 280 17.81 -3.61 14.19
CA ALA A 280 19.18 -4.05 14.33
C ALA A 280 19.71 -3.85 15.77
N PRO A 281 20.58 -4.75 16.28
CA PRO A 281 21.15 -4.66 17.62
C PRO A 281 21.74 -3.28 17.95
N GLU A 282 21.63 -2.85 19.20
CA GLU A 282 22.05 -1.50 19.62
C GLU A 282 23.54 -1.18 19.44
N ARG A 283 24.40 -2.21 19.39
CA ARG A 283 25.83 -2.06 19.08
C ARG A 283 26.05 -1.51 17.67
N GLU A 284 25.07 -1.66 16.80
CA GLU A 284 25.10 -1.13 15.45
C GLU A 284 24.90 0.39 15.44
N ARG A 285 25.73 1.06 14.65
CA ARG A 285 25.99 2.50 14.69
C ARG A 285 24.75 3.31 14.29
N ARG A 286 24.67 4.58 14.73
CA ARG A 286 23.62 5.55 14.31
C ARG A 286 23.40 5.60 12.80
N GLY A 287 24.44 5.30 12.01
CA GLY A 287 24.34 5.18 10.56
C GLY A 287 23.31 4.14 10.11
N VAL A 288 23.18 3.00 10.79
CA VAL A 288 22.18 1.97 10.43
C VAL A 288 20.75 2.48 10.64
N LEU A 289 20.50 3.21 11.74
CA LEU A 289 19.20 3.86 11.97
C LEU A 289 18.91 4.95 10.95
N PHE A 290 19.91 5.73 10.57
CA PHE A 290 19.78 6.72 9.50
C PHE A 290 19.43 6.04 8.17
N LEU A 291 20.17 5.01 7.76
CA LEU A 291 19.90 4.25 6.54
C LEU A 291 18.53 3.54 6.58
N SER A 292 18.11 3.04 7.74
CA SER A 292 16.76 2.54 7.96
C SER A 292 15.71 3.61 7.70
N GLY A 293 15.93 4.83 8.21
CA GLY A 293 15.12 6.00 7.90
C GLY A 293 15.08 6.25 6.39
N VAL A 294 16.23 6.28 5.71
CA VAL A 294 16.32 6.49 4.25
C VAL A 294 15.51 5.43 3.50
N ALA A 295 15.58 4.16 3.89
CA ALA A 295 14.79 3.10 3.27
C ALA A 295 13.26 3.32 3.44
N PHE A 296 12.80 3.74 4.62
CA PHE A 296 11.39 4.12 4.81
C PHE A 296 11.01 5.41 4.08
N GLY A 297 11.92 6.38 3.97
CA GLY A 297 11.75 7.59 3.16
C GLY A 297 11.59 7.24 1.68
N ALA A 298 12.40 6.32 1.16
CA ALA A 298 12.23 5.76 -0.18
C ALA A 298 10.90 5.01 -0.33
N ALA A 299 10.50 4.21 0.67
CA ALA A 299 9.20 3.52 0.66
C ALA A 299 8.02 4.51 0.65
N LEU A 300 8.11 5.67 1.31
CA LEU A 300 7.12 6.74 1.21
C LEU A 300 7.02 7.31 -0.21
N LEU A 301 8.16 7.41 -0.90
CA LEU A 301 8.22 7.82 -2.30
C LEU A 301 7.78 6.71 -3.29
N THR A 302 7.53 5.48 -2.86
CA THR A 302 6.85 4.46 -3.68
C THR A 302 5.36 4.34 -3.35
N LYS A 303 4.99 4.40 -2.06
CA LYS A 303 3.60 4.40 -1.58
C LYS A 303 3.42 5.36 -0.40
N SER A 304 2.71 6.45 -0.63
CA SER A 304 2.45 7.50 0.38
C SER A 304 1.56 7.06 1.54
N LEU A 305 0.85 5.93 1.41
CA LEU A 305 0.04 5.35 2.48
C LEU A 305 0.87 5.03 3.74
N LEU A 306 2.18 4.81 3.59
CA LEU A 306 3.11 4.61 4.69
C LEU A 306 3.21 5.85 5.62
N SER A 307 2.77 7.03 5.18
CA SER A 307 2.83 8.27 5.97
C SER A 307 2.11 8.16 7.31
N VAL A 308 1.00 7.40 7.37
CA VAL A 308 0.24 7.13 8.60
C VAL A 308 1.08 6.38 9.64
N PHE A 309 2.10 5.63 9.21
CA PHE A 309 2.97 4.85 10.08
C PHE A 309 4.21 5.62 10.57
N VAL A 310 4.50 6.81 10.03
CA VAL A 310 5.70 7.58 10.38
C VAL A 310 5.80 7.85 11.89
N PRO A 311 4.74 8.31 12.60
CA PRO A 311 4.81 8.53 14.05
C PRO A 311 5.18 7.25 14.81
N VAL A 312 4.65 6.10 14.38
CA VAL A 312 4.93 4.80 14.97
C VAL A 312 6.37 4.36 14.74
N LEU A 313 6.89 4.56 13.53
CA LEU A 313 8.26 4.21 13.19
C LEU A 313 9.28 5.06 13.97
N VAL A 314 9.02 6.37 14.11
CA VAL A 314 9.84 7.28 14.92
C VAL A 314 9.77 6.89 16.40
N ALA A 315 8.58 6.57 16.91
CA ALA A 315 8.40 6.09 18.27
C ALA A 315 9.14 4.76 18.50
N ALA A 316 9.08 3.82 17.55
CA ALA A 316 9.82 2.56 17.62
C ALA A 316 11.34 2.80 17.67
N ALA A 317 11.87 3.74 16.87
CA ALA A 317 13.27 4.13 16.93
C ALA A 317 13.66 4.73 18.30
N ALA A 318 12.77 5.51 18.91
CA ALA A 318 12.96 6.08 20.24
C ALA A 318 12.84 5.05 21.39
N LEU A 319 12.05 3.99 21.20
CA LEU A 319 11.69 3.01 22.22
C LEU A 319 12.48 1.70 22.15
N ARG A 320 13.34 1.52 21.14
CA ARG A 320 14.13 0.29 20.96
C ARG A 320 15.01 -0.08 22.17
N ALA A 321 15.38 0.91 22.96
CA ALA A 321 16.31 0.80 24.08
C ALA A 321 15.71 1.40 25.37
N PRO A 322 14.73 0.74 26.02
CA PRO A 322 13.94 1.34 27.10
C PRO A 322 14.76 1.68 28.35
N GLY A 323 15.90 1.03 28.56
CA GLY A 323 16.82 1.31 29.68
C GLY A 323 17.84 2.41 29.42
N GLU A 324 17.93 2.93 28.20
CA GLU A 324 18.93 3.95 27.84
C GLU A 324 18.47 5.36 28.24
N PRO A 325 19.41 6.29 28.53
CA PRO A 325 19.08 7.68 28.84
C PRO A 325 18.24 8.33 27.73
N VAL A 326 17.28 9.18 28.12
CA VAL A 326 16.36 9.88 27.20
C VAL A 326 17.13 10.58 26.07
N ARG A 327 18.28 11.19 26.36
CA ARG A 327 19.14 11.83 25.35
C ARG A 327 19.60 10.87 24.24
N ARG A 328 19.93 9.63 24.56
CA ARG A 328 20.34 8.61 23.57
C ARG A 328 19.16 8.16 22.73
N ARG A 329 17.99 7.98 23.35
CA ARG A 329 16.73 7.65 22.68
C ARG A 329 16.29 8.74 21.70
N LEU A 330 16.35 10.00 22.11
CA LEU A 330 16.06 11.15 21.23
C LEU A 330 17.05 11.25 20.07
N ARG A 331 18.35 10.98 20.30
CA ARG A 331 19.35 10.93 19.21
C ARG A 331 19.08 9.82 18.21
N ALA A 332 18.62 8.65 18.68
CA ALA A 332 18.24 7.54 17.81
C ALA A 332 17.03 7.90 16.95
N ALA A 333 15.98 8.47 17.57
CA ALA A 333 14.80 8.96 16.89
C ALA A 333 15.14 10.05 15.87
N ALA A 334 16.02 11.00 16.24
CA ALA A 334 16.46 12.07 15.35
C ALA A 334 17.28 11.55 14.16
N ALA A 335 18.19 10.58 14.37
CA ALA A 335 18.94 9.97 13.28
C ALA A 335 18.01 9.23 12.29
N PHE A 336 17.05 8.47 12.81
CA PHE A 336 16.03 7.81 12.00
C PHE A 336 15.16 8.83 11.24
N ALA A 337 14.63 9.83 11.94
CA ALA A 337 13.77 10.87 11.34
C ALA A 337 14.51 11.69 10.27
N ALA A 338 15.80 12.00 10.49
CA ALA A 338 16.64 12.67 9.50
C ALA A 338 16.81 11.82 8.24
N GLY A 339 17.07 10.51 8.38
CA GLY A 339 17.11 9.60 7.25
C GLY A 339 15.77 9.50 6.52
N LEU A 340 14.66 9.40 7.27
CA LEU A 340 13.31 9.34 6.72
C LEU A 340 12.94 10.59 5.93
N ALA A 341 13.34 11.76 6.41
CA ALA A 341 13.09 13.05 5.75
C ALA A 341 13.97 13.28 4.51
N LEU A 342 15.14 12.61 4.42
CA LEU A 342 16.16 12.89 3.40
C LEU A 342 15.62 12.87 1.96
N LEU A 343 14.72 11.95 1.64
CA LEU A 343 14.18 11.81 0.28
C LEU A 343 12.81 12.50 0.10
N PRO A 344 11.81 12.30 0.99
CA PRO A 344 10.49 12.90 0.81
C PRO A 344 10.48 14.43 0.93
N VAL A 345 11.30 15.02 1.81
CA VAL A 345 11.28 16.47 2.04
C VAL A 345 11.80 17.24 0.83
N PRO A 346 12.94 16.91 0.21
CA PRO A 346 13.37 17.58 -1.03
C PRO A 346 12.34 17.48 -2.15
N VAL A 347 11.67 16.33 -2.31
CA VAL A 347 10.61 16.16 -3.31
C VAL A 347 9.42 17.06 -3.01
N ALA A 348 8.94 17.08 -1.76
CA ALA A 348 7.85 17.95 -1.35
C ALA A 348 8.23 19.44 -1.45
N ALA A 349 9.47 19.81 -1.15
CA ALA A 349 9.96 21.18 -1.27
C ALA A 349 10.05 21.61 -2.74
N TRP A 350 10.58 20.75 -3.62
CA TRP A 350 10.59 21.00 -5.06
C TRP A 350 9.18 21.15 -5.62
N ASN A 351 8.25 20.28 -5.21
CA ASN A 351 6.82 20.41 -5.56
C ASN A 351 6.24 21.73 -5.03
N GLY A 352 6.60 22.15 -3.82
CA GLY A 352 6.18 23.41 -3.22
C GLY A 352 6.64 24.63 -4.03
N VAL A 353 7.92 24.65 -4.41
CA VAL A 353 8.53 25.76 -5.14
C VAL A 353 8.01 25.85 -6.58
N HIS A 354 7.90 24.72 -7.28
CA HIS A 354 7.57 24.70 -8.72
C HIS A 354 6.07 24.57 -9.01
N HIS A 355 5.30 24.01 -8.07
CA HIS A 355 3.89 23.67 -8.29
C HIS A 355 2.97 24.15 -7.17
N GLY A 356 3.50 24.83 -6.15
CA GLY A 356 2.71 25.41 -5.04
C GLY A 356 2.19 24.38 -4.03
N GLU A 357 2.74 23.16 -4.02
CA GLU A 357 2.21 22.03 -3.23
C GLU A 357 3.32 21.31 -2.46
N PHE A 358 3.35 21.48 -1.13
CA PHE A 358 4.36 20.87 -0.25
C PHE A 358 4.02 19.43 0.14
N VAL A 359 3.70 18.61 -0.85
CA VAL A 359 3.36 17.19 -0.68
C VAL A 359 4.08 16.34 -1.71
N VAL A 360 4.44 15.10 -1.34
CA VAL A 360 4.96 14.12 -2.31
C VAL A 360 3.82 13.65 -3.21
N SER A 361 2.74 13.18 -2.60
CA SER A 361 1.47 12.80 -3.24
C SER A 361 0.39 12.75 -2.17
N SER A 362 -0.86 12.91 -2.58
CA SER A 362 -2.06 12.80 -1.75
C SER A 362 -3.20 12.20 -2.58
N SER A 363 -3.46 10.92 -2.34
CA SER A 363 -4.66 10.21 -2.84
C SER A 363 -5.56 9.73 -1.68
N GLY A 364 -5.30 10.20 -0.46
CA GLY A 364 -6.01 9.73 0.74
C GLY A 364 -7.50 10.02 0.71
N LEU A 365 -7.90 11.26 0.38
CA LEU A 365 -9.31 11.65 0.31
C LEU A 365 -10.03 11.02 -0.89
N PHE A 366 -9.34 10.86 -2.01
CA PHE A 366 -9.85 10.09 -3.15
C PHE A 366 -10.15 8.64 -2.75
N ASN A 367 -9.17 7.95 -2.14
CA ASN A 367 -9.35 6.57 -1.68
C ASN A 367 -10.43 6.47 -0.60
N LEU A 368 -10.59 7.48 0.26
CA LEU A 368 -11.69 7.54 1.23
C LEU A 368 -13.03 7.64 0.52
N TRP A 369 -13.19 8.58 -0.42
CA TRP A 369 -14.43 8.76 -1.17
C TRP A 369 -14.82 7.49 -1.93
N VAL A 370 -13.87 6.89 -2.65
CA VAL A 370 -14.09 5.63 -3.37
C VAL A 370 -14.42 4.49 -2.39
N GLY A 371 -13.70 4.35 -1.28
CA GLY A 371 -14.00 3.33 -0.26
C GLY A 371 -15.41 3.47 0.32
N LEU A 372 -15.86 4.70 0.55
CA LEU A 372 -17.22 4.99 1.02
C LEU A 372 -18.32 4.60 0.02
N ASN A 373 -18.01 4.61 -1.28
CA ASN A 373 -18.95 4.33 -2.37
C ASN A 373 -18.72 2.99 -3.09
N ASP A 374 -17.68 2.25 -2.72
CA ASP A 374 -17.38 0.92 -3.27
C ASP A 374 -18.63 0.01 -3.26
N PRO A 375 -18.92 -0.72 -4.37
CA PRO A 375 -20.05 -1.61 -4.41
C PRO A 375 -19.86 -2.79 -3.44
N PRO A 376 -20.95 -3.46 -3.01
CA PRO A 376 -20.84 -4.65 -2.16
C PRO A 376 -20.06 -5.80 -2.82
N SER A 377 -20.15 -5.90 -4.15
CA SER A 377 -19.46 -6.93 -4.93
C SER A 377 -17.96 -6.93 -4.67
N THR A 378 -17.40 -8.11 -4.44
CA THR A 378 -15.95 -8.31 -4.29
C THR A 378 -15.24 -8.53 -5.63
N ARG A 379 -15.97 -8.51 -6.76
CA ARG A 379 -15.43 -8.69 -8.11
C ARG A 379 -15.40 -7.39 -8.91
N ASP A 380 -16.23 -6.44 -8.54
CA ASP A 380 -16.29 -5.13 -9.19
C ASP A 380 -15.39 -4.11 -8.48
N TYR A 381 -14.13 -4.09 -8.92
CA TYR A 381 -13.11 -3.18 -8.40
C TYR A 381 -12.94 -1.90 -9.20
N ASN A 382 -13.55 -1.79 -10.39
CA ASN A 382 -13.21 -0.74 -11.35
C ASN A 382 -14.40 0.10 -11.81
N SER A 383 -15.64 -0.28 -11.52
CA SER A 383 -16.81 0.52 -11.92
C SER A 383 -16.82 1.92 -11.30
N VAL A 384 -16.52 2.02 -10.00
CA VAL A 384 -16.50 3.30 -9.27
C VAL A 384 -15.17 4.04 -9.45
N PRO A 385 -13.98 3.43 -9.25
CA PRO A 385 -12.74 4.21 -9.22
C PRO A 385 -12.37 4.87 -10.55
N SER A 386 -12.71 4.28 -11.70
CA SER A 386 -12.33 4.85 -13.00
C SER A 386 -13.08 6.15 -13.27
N ALA A 387 -14.41 6.15 -13.15
CA ALA A 387 -15.22 7.36 -13.35
C ALA A 387 -14.90 8.45 -12.32
N GLU A 388 -14.78 8.06 -11.04
CA GLU A 388 -14.47 9.02 -9.98
C GLU A 388 -13.03 9.57 -10.10
N MET A 389 -12.08 8.82 -10.67
CA MET A 389 -10.72 9.31 -10.89
C MET A 389 -10.73 10.42 -11.93
N ASP A 390 -11.47 10.26 -13.04
CA ASP A 390 -11.55 11.27 -14.07
C ASP A 390 -12.21 12.55 -13.53
N ASP A 391 -13.31 12.42 -12.78
CA ASP A 391 -13.95 13.55 -12.07
C ASP A 391 -13.00 14.20 -11.06
N TYR A 392 -12.26 13.40 -10.29
CA TYR A 392 -11.29 13.90 -9.31
C TYR A 392 -10.17 14.68 -10.00
N LEU A 393 -9.61 14.17 -11.09
CA LEU A 393 -8.56 14.84 -11.85
C LEU A 393 -9.08 16.12 -12.54
N ALA A 394 -10.35 16.13 -12.98
CA ALA A 394 -11.01 17.29 -13.57
C ALA A 394 -11.40 18.37 -12.54
N SER A 395 -11.61 18.00 -11.27
CA SER A 395 -12.06 18.92 -10.21
C SER A 395 -11.03 20.00 -9.81
N GLY A 396 -9.79 19.88 -10.25
CA GLY A 396 -8.75 20.86 -9.99
C GLY A 396 -7.39 20.46 -10.53
N SER A 397 -6.54 21.45 -10.76
CA SER A 397 -5.15 21.23 -11.18
C SER A 397 -4.27 20.79 -10.00
N ARG A 398 -4.62 21.25 -8.80
CA ARG A 398 -3.85 21.05 -7.57
C ARG A 398 -4.51 20.05 -6.61
N PRO A 399 -3.74 19.27 -5.83
CA PRO A 399 -4.27 18.38 -4.80
C PRO A 399 -5.19 19.08 -3.80
N ALA A 400 -4.86 20.30 -3.37
CA ALA A 400 -5.71 21.05 -2.45
C ALA A 400 -7.09 21.34 -3.05
N GLU A 401 -7.18 21.69 -4.34
CA GLU A 401 -8.44 21.94 -5.05
C GLU A 401 -9.28 20.66 -5.16
N ARG A 402 -8.65 19.56 -5.59
CA ARG A 402 -9.35 18.27 -5.73
C ARG A 402 -9.86 17.75 -4.39
N ASN A 403 -9.05 17.90 -3.34
CA ASN A 403 -9.44 17.55 -1.97
C ASN A 403 -10.58 18.42 -1.47
N ALA A 404 -10.57 19.73 -1.76
CA ALA A 404 -11.65 20.65 -1.41
C ALA A 404 -12.96 20.28 -2.11
N ALA A 405 -12.92 19.72 -3.33
CA ALA A 405 -14.10 19.21 -4.03
C ALA A 405 -14.67 17.92 -3.39
N LEU A 406 -13.82 17.01 -2.88
CA LEU A 406 -14.26 15.75 -2.28
C LEU A 406 -14.77 15.89 -0.84
N VAL A 407 -14.20 16.79 -0.03
CA VAL A 407 -14.55 16.91 1.39
C VAL A 407 -16.06 17.15 1.62
N PRO A 408 -16.72 18.09 0.91
CA PRO A 408 -18.17 18.28 1.04
C PRO A 408 -18.98 17.03 0.66
N ARG A 409 -18.58 16.32 -0.41
CA ARG A 409 -19.24 15.07 -0.85
C ARG A 409 -19.16 13.99 0.24
N ILE A 410 -17.97 13.79 0.81
CA ILE A 410 -17.75 12.84 1.92
C ILE A 410 -18.60 13.23 3.13
N ARG A 411 -18.62 14.51 3.52
CA ARG A 411 -19.42 14.99 4.66
C ARG A 411 -20.91 14.79 4.43
N ALA A 412 -21.42 15.12 3.24
CA ALA A 412 -22.83 14.93 2.87
C ALA A 412 -23.22 13.44 2.89
N LEU A 413 -22.34 12.56 2.42
CA LEU A 413 -22.55 11.11 2.46
C LEU A 413 -22.63 10.58 3.90
N VAL A 414 -21.71 10.98 4.77
CA VAL A 414 -21.70 10.56 6.18
C VAL A 414 -22.87 11.19 6.94
N ALA A 415 -23.25 12.43 6.64
CA ALA A 415 -24.39 13.09 7.27
C ALA A 415 -25.72 12.43 6.87
N SER A 416 -25.88 12.05 5.60
CA SER A 416 -27.10 11.40 5.10
C SER A 416 -27.27 9.95 5.58
N ARG A 417 -26.18 9.18 5.65
CA ARG A 417 -26.21 7.77 6.11
C ARG A 417 -26.05 7.60 7.62
N GLY A 418 -25.46 8.59 8.30
CA GLY A 418 -24.96 8.47 9.66
C GLY A 418 -23.59 7.77 9.74
N LEU A 419 -22.80 8.12 10.76
CA LEU A 419 -21.46 7.58 10.97
C LEU A 419 -21.47 6.07 11.22
N PHE A 420 -22.30 5.60 12.16
CA PHE A 420 -22.35 4.18 12.53
C PHE A 420 -22.83 3.28 11.38
N PRO A 421 -23.92 3.60 10.65
CA PRO A 421 -24.32 2.81 9.49
C PRO A 421 -23.26 2.81 8.38
N THR A 422 -22.56 3.93 8.18
CA THR A 422 -21.44 4.00 7.23
C THR A 422 -20.32 3.04 7.62
N LEU A 423 -19.86 3.08 8.88
CA LEU A 423 -18.81 2.19 9.37
C LEU A 423 -19.23 0.71 9.35
N ALA A 424 -20.47 0.40 9.72
CA ALA A 424 -21.01 -0.94 9.65
C ALA A 424 -21.08 -1.45 8.19
N GLY A 425 -21.45 -0.58 7.24
CA GLY A 425 -21.42 -0.87 5.82
C GLY A 425 -20.00 -1.14 5.30
N GLN A 426 -19.01 -0.37 5.77
CA GLN A 426 -17.61 -0.62 5.44
C GLN A 426 -17.12 -1.96 6.00
N LEU A 427 -17.43 -2.29 7.25
CA LEU A 427 -17.01 -3.53 7.89
C LEU A 427 -17.49 -4.77 7.11
N LYS A 428 -18.71 -4.72 6.57
CA LYS A 428 -19.34 -5.79 5.78
C LYS A 428 -18.70 -6.00 4.40
N LYS A 429 -17.94 -5.03 3.88
CA LYS A 429 -17.38 -5.11 2.51
C LYS A 429 -15.85 -5.07 2.47
N GLN A 430 -15.21 -4.18 3.22
CA GLN A 430 -13.79 -3.90 3.04
C GLN A 430 -12.92 -5.08 3.45
N TYR A 431 -13.25 -5.82 4.51
CA TYR A 431 -12.46 -6.98 4.89
C TYR A 431 -12.70 -8.20 3.99
N PHE A 432 -13.89 -8.37 3.42
CA PHE A 432 -14.10 -9.38 2.38
C PHE A 432 -13.25 -9.06 1.13
N ARG A 433 -13.18 -7.79 0.71
CA ARG A 433 -12.29 -7.36 -0.38
C ARG A 433 -10.81 -7.51 -0.01
N LEU A 434 -10.43 -7.07 1.19
CA LEU A 434 -9.06 -7.12 1.68
C LEU A 434 -8.55 -8.55 1.77
N PHE A 435 -9.39 -9.52 2.12
CA PHE A 435 -8.97 -10.91 2.29
C PHE A 435 -9.41 -11.84 1.16
N ASN A 436 -10.16 -11.39 0.15
CA ASN A 436 -10.63 -12.24 -0.96
C ASN A 436 -9.53 -13.11 -1.61
N ARG A 437 -9.70 -14.43 -1.69
CA ARG A 437 -8.76 -15.33 -2.39
C ARG A 437 -8.48 -14.91 -3.84
N SER A 438 -9.47 -14.35 -4.53
CA SER A 438 -9.33 -13.83 -5.89
C SER A 438 -8.48 -12.57 -5.86
N SER A 439 -7.32 -12.64 -6.49
CA SER A 439 -6.43 -11.51 -6.68
C SER A 439 -6.37 -11.09 -8.14
N TYR A 440 -5.73 -9.94 -8.40
CA TYR A 440 -5.43 -9.53 -9.77
C TYR A 440 -4.70 -10.62 -10.58
N PHE A 441 -3.81 -11.38 -9.94
CA PHE A 441 -3.12 -12.50 -10.58
C PHE A 441 -4.10 -13.63 -10.95
N THR A 442 -4.88 -14.13 -9.99
CA THR A 442 -5.78 -15.28 -10.26
C THR A 442 -6.94 -14.91 -11.17
N ASP A 443 -7.37 -13.65 -11.15
CA ASP A 443 -8.44 -13.14 -12.00
C ASP A 443 -8.00 -13.00 -13.46
N ARG A 444 -6.69 -12.92 -13.72
CA ARG A 444 -6.10 -12.91 -15.07
C ARG A 444 -5.85 -14.29 -15.64
N LEU A 445 -5.74 -15.32 -14.80
CA LEU A 445 -5.60 -16.69 -15.26
C LEU A 445 -6.87 -17.12 -16.02
N PRO A 446 -6.75 -17.92 -17.10
CA PRO A 446 -7.89 -18.48 -17.83
C PRO A 446 -9.05 -18.94 -16.93
N GLY A 447 -10.28 -18.50 -17.26
CA GLY A 447 -11.48 -18.70 -16.42
C GLY A 447 -11.60 -17.75 -15.22
N GLY A 448 -10.80 -16.68 -15.16
CA GLY A 448 -10.96 -15.56 -14.23
C GLY A 448 -11.73 -14.39 -14.84
N PRO A 449 -12.28 -13.46 -14.05
CA PRO A 449 -13.10 -12.36 -14.55
C PRO A 449 -12.33 -11.33 -15.41
N LEU A 450 -11.00 -11.32 -15.35
CA LEU A 450 -10.14 -10.43 -16.13
C LEU A 450 -9.37 -11.16 -17.24
N ALA A 451 -9.62 -12.47 -17.42
CA ALA A 451 -9.01 -13.25 -18.50
C ALA A 451 -9.73 -12.97 -19.83
N PRO A 452 -9.03 -13.00 -20.98
CA PRO A 452 -9.67 -12.94 -22.29
C PRO A 452 -10.72 -14.04 -22.43
N ARG A 453 -11.88 -13.74 -23.03
CA ARG A 453 -12.97 -14.72 -23.22
C ARG A 453 -12.56 -15.93 -24.07
N SER A 454 -11.58 -15.76 -24.95
CA SER A 454 -11.02 -16.81 -25.80
C SER A 454 -10.00 -17.71 -25.10
N ALA A 455 -9.58 -17.39 -23.87
CA ALA A 455 -8.56 -18.18 -23.18
C ALA A 455 -9.18 -19.42 -22.53
N GLU A 456 -8.98 -20.58 -23.15
CA GLU A 456 -9.38 -21.86 -22.57
C GLU A 456 -8.61 -22.16 -21.28
N ALA A 457 -9.30 -22.75 -20.30
CA ALA A 457 -8.72 -23.10 -19.01
C ALA A 457 -7.70 -24.23 -19.13
N THR A 458 -6.44 -23.87 -19.34
CA THR A 458 -5.33 -24.83 -19.39
C THR A 458 -5.14 -25.53 -18.03
N ARG A 459 -4.56 -26.74 -18.05
CA ARG A 459 -4.19 -27.46 -16.81
C ARG A 459 -3.23 -26.64 -15.96
N GLY A 460 -2.28 -25.93 -16.58
CA GLY A 460 -1.33 -25.04 -15.90
C GLY A 460 -2.01 -23.91 -15.14
N ALA A 461 -2.94 -23.18 -15.78
CA ALA A 461 -3.69 -22.10 -15.14
C ALA A 461 -4.48 -22.58 -13.92
N ARG A 462 -5.12 -23.75 -14.00
CA ARG A 462 -5.83 -24.37 -12.87
C ARG A 462 -4.89 -24.72 -11.71
N LEU A 463 -3.72 -25.31 -12.01
CA LEU A 463 -2.71 -25.62 -11.00
C LEU A 463 -2.18 -24.36 -10.31
N MET A 464 -1.86 -23.31 -11.08
CA MET A 464 -1.42 -22.02 -10.51
C MET A 464 -2.49 -21.40 -9.61
N ARG A 465 -3.76 -21.45 -10.00
CA ARG A 465 -4.87 -20.96 -9.18
C ARG A 465 -4.99 -21.73 -7.86
N VAL A 466 -4.96 -23.06 -7.92
CA VAL A 466 -5.02 -23.92 -6.72
C VAL A 466 -3.83 -23.65 -5.82
N ALA A 467 -2.61 -23.55 -6.37
CA ALA A 467 -1.42 -23.24 -5.61
C ALA A 467 -1.50 -21.86 -4.94
N ALA A 468 -1.96 -20.83 -5.67
CA ALA A 468 -2.14 -19.48 -5.12
C ALA A 468 -3.12 -19.50 -3.93
N TYR A 469 -4.27 -20.15 -4.09
CA TYR A 469 -5.28 -20.25 -3.04
C TYR A 469 -4.80 -21.08 -1.84
N ALA A 470 -4.09 -22.19 -2.08
CA ALA A 470 -3.56 -23.04 -1.02
C ALA A 470 -2.48 -22.32 -0.20
N THR A 471 -1.52 -21.66 -0.85
CA THR A 471 -0.51 -20.87 -0.14
C THR A 471 -1.15 -19.73 0.64
N TYR A 472 -2.10 -19.01 0.04
CA TYR A 472 -2.77 -17.90 0.71
C TYR A 472 -3.58 -18.38 1.93
N ALA A 473 -4.32 -19.49 1.81
CA ALA A 473 -4.99 -20.12 2.95
C ALA A 473 -4.00 -20.50 4.06
N ALA A 474 -2.84 -21.06 3.71
CA ALA A 474 -1.80 -21.39 4.68
C ALA A 474 -1.27 -20.14 5.42
N VAL A 475 -1.03 -19.03 4.71
CA VAL A 475 -0.64 -17.74 5.31
C VAL A 475 -1.71 -17.24 6.28
N LEU A 476 -2.99 -17.29 5.90
CA LEU A 476 -4.08 -16.84 6.78
C LEU A 476 -4.22 -17.72 8.02
N VAL A 477 -4.21 -19.05 7.86
CA VAL A 477 -4.37 -20.00 8.98
C VAL A 477 -3.20 -19.89 9.95
N LEU A 478 -1.96 -20.00 9.45
CA LEU A 478 -0.78 -19.94 10.30
C LEU A 478 -0.60 -18.53 10.88
N GLY A 479 -0.89 -17.48 10.11
CA GLY A 479 -0.87 -16.10 10.60
C GLY A 479 -1.84 -15.86 11.75
N ALA A 480 -3.09 -16.32 11.62
CA ALA A 480 -4.11 -16.17 12.66
C ALA A 480 -3.80 -17.00 13.92
N VAL A 481 -3.34 -18.25 13.75
CA VAL A 481 -2.91 -19.10 14.88
C VAL A 481 -1.71 -18.49 15.60
N GLY A 482 -0.72 -18.02 14.84
CA GLY A 482 0.47 -17.38 15.40
C GLY A 482 0.16 -16.09 16.17
N LEU A 483 -0.78 -15.30 15.65
CA LEU A 483 -1.30 -14.11 16.34
C LEU A 483 -1.87 -14.47 17.72
N ALA A 484 -2.67 -15.54 17.82
CA ALA A 484 -3.26 -15.97 19.08
C ALA A 484 -2.26 -16.61 20.05
N LEU A 485 -1.24 -17.30 19.54
CA LEU A 485 -0.21 -17.97 20.36
C LEU A 485 0.83 -17.00 20.94
N GLY A 486 0.91 -15.76 20.44
CA GLY A 486 1.82 -14.75 20.97
C GLY A 486 1.60 -14.47 22.47
N THR A 487 2.65 -14.55 23.28
CA THR A 487 2.53 -14.26 24.72
C THR A 487 2.64 -12.77 25.00
N ARG A 488 1.90 -12.24 25.99
CA ARG A 488 1.94 -10.80 26.37
C ARG A 488 3.34 -10.22 26.55
N ARG A 489 4.28 -11.03 27.09
CA ARG A 489 5.67 -10.61 27.29
C ARG A 489 6.43 -10.46 25.98
N GLU A 490 6.21 -11.39 25.04
CA GLU A 490 6.79 -11.34 23.70
C GLU A 490 6.14 -10.25 22.86
N LEU A 491 4.81 -10.08 22.97
CA LEU A 491 4.02 -9.00 22.38
C LEU A 491 4.69 -7.65 22.63
N LEU A 492 4.98 -7.33 23.89
CA LEU A 492 5.50 -6.02 24.26
C LEU A 492 6.98 -5.81 23.89
N ARG A 493 7.77 -6.87 23.67
CA ARG A 493 9.22 -6.77 23.48
C ARG A 493 9.68 -6.92 22.03
N SER A 494 9.13 -7.89 21.32
CA SER A 494 9.62 -8.29 19.99
C SER A 494 8.57 -8.18 18.90
N TRP A 495 7.29 -8.08 19.28
CA TRP A 495 6.18 -8.17 18.34
C TRP A 495 5.30 -6.92 18.29
N ALA A 496 5.50 -5.94 19.17
CA ALA A 496 4.64 -4.76 19.25
C ALA A 496 4.50 -4.03 17.91
N LEU A 497 5.59 -3.94 17.14
CA LEU A 497 5.59 -3.32 15.82
C LEU A 497 4.74 -4.13 14.81
N PRO A 498 4.92 -5.44 14.59
CA PRO A 498 4.00 -6.25 13.80
C PRO A 498 2.51 -6.13 14.18
N TYR A 499 2.17 -6.14 15.48
CA TYR A 499 0.77 -5.98 15.92
C TYR A 499 0.20 -4.61 15.57
N LEU A 500 0.94 -3.55 15.89
CA LEU A 500 0.54 -2.18 15.59
C LEU A 500 0.45 -1.95 14.08
N TRP A 501 1.36 -2.56 13.32
CA TRP A 501 1.34 -2.52 11.87
C TRP A 501 0.06 -3.13 11.30
N VAL A 502 -0.31 -4.35 11.72
CA VAL A 502 -1.56 -5.00 11.31
C VAL A 502 -2.77 -4.17 11.75
N GLY A 503 -2.81 -3.73 13.01
CA GLY A 503 -3.93 -2.94 13.53
C GLY A 503 -4.16 -1.64 12.77
N LEU A 504 -3.10 -0.91 12.45
CA LEU A 504 -3.18 0.33 11.68
C LEU A 504 -3.59 0.08 10.22
N GLN A 505 -3.05 -0.95 9.58
CA GLN A 505 -3.45 -1.32 8.22
C GLN A 505 -4.94 -1.70 8.17
N LEU A 506 -5.42 -2.51 9.12
CA LEU A 506 -6.84 -2.88 9.20
C LEU A 506 -7.73 -1.66 9.44
N GLY A 507 -7.36 -0.79 10.39
CA GLY A 507 -8.10 0.44 10.66
C GLY A 507 -8.12 1.41 9.46
N LEU A 508 -7.03 1.48 8.70
CA LEU A 508 -6.93 2.28 7.50
C LEU A 508 -7.81 1.74 6.36
N PHE A 509 -7.75 0.43 6.11
CA PHE A 509 -8.55 -0.23 5.07
C PHE A 509 -10.02 -0.41 5.45
N LEU A 510 -10.40 -0.16 6.70
CA LEU A 510 -11.81 0.00 7.05
C LEU A 510 -12.42 1.24 6.39
N LEU A 511 -11.62 2.27 6.10
CA LEU A 511 -12.12 3.55 5.59
C LEU A 511 -11.81 3.75 4.11
N LEU A 512 -10.64 3.29 3.67
CA LEU A 512 -10.17 3.50 2.30
C LEU A 512 -10.66 2.42 1.35
N HIS A 513 -10.67 2.74 0.06
CA HIS A 513 -10.80 1.77 -1.02
C HIS A 513 -9.78 0.64 -0.86
N VAL A 514 -10.23 -0.60 -1.05
CA VAL A 514 -9.39 -1.78 -0.91
C VAL A 514 -9.31 -2.58 -2.20
N LYS A 515 -8.09 -2.92 -2.60
CA LYS A 515 -7.76 -3.93 -3.62
C LYS A 515 -6.91 -5.02 -3.00
N THR A 516 -6.90 -6.21 -3.60
CA THR A 516 -6.14 -7.37 -3.09
C THR A 516 -4.65 -7.09 -2.96
N ARG A 517 -4.09 -6.32 -3.91
CA ARG A 517 -2.68 -5.88 -3.90
C ARG A 517 -2.27 -5.10 -2.64
N TYR A 518 -3.22 -4.54 -1.88
CA TYR A 518 -2.94 -3.84 -0.63
C TYR A 518 -2.56 -4.78 0.52
N ARG A 519 -2.79 -6.09 0.38
CA ARG A 519 -2.29 -7.13 1.29
C ARG A 519 -0.78 -7.17 1.38
N ILE A 520 -0.06 -6.73 0.35
CA ILE A 520 1.42 -6.71 0.39
C ILE A 520 1.93 -5.92 1.59
N GLY A 521 1.22 -4.86 1.99
CA GLY A 521 1.57 -4.13 3.20
C GLY A 521 1.41 -4.97 4.47
N LEU A 522 0.46 -5.89 4.52
CA LEU A 522 0.19 -6.78 5.66
C LEU A 522 1.07 -8.02 5.70
N LEU A 523 1.52 -8.49 4.53
CA LEU A 523 2.14 -9.79 4.34
C LEU A 523 3.35 -10.04 5.27
N PRO A 524 4.31 -9.10 5.45
CA PRO A 524 5.42 -9.30 6.40
C PRO A 524 4.98 -9.66 7.81
N ALA A 525 3.94 -9.02 8.33
CA ALA A 525 3.46 -9.26 9.68
C ALA A 525 2.70 -10.60 9.78
N LEU A 526 1.86 -10.92 8.79
CA LEU A 526 1.16 -12.21 8.72
C LEU A 526 2.15 -13.38 8.66
N LEU A 527 3.21 -13.27 7.85
CA LEU A 527 4.25 -14.28 7.74
C LEU A 527 5.09 -14.40 9.01
N ALA A 528 5.32 -13.30 9.73
CA ALA A 528 5.99 -13.35 11.01
C ALA A 528 5.15 -14.08 12.06
N PHE A 529 3.83 -13.89 12.06
CA PHE A 529 2.92 -14.70 12.87
C PHE A 529 2.88 -16.15 12.39
N ALA A 530 2.87 -16.42 11.09
CA ALA A 530 2.93 -17.79 10.57
C ALA A 530 4.18 -18.53 11.07
N ALA A 531 5.35 -17.88 11.07
CA ALA A 531 6.58 -18.42 11.63
C ALA A 531 6.44 -18.73 13.13
N LEU A 532 5.81 -17.82 13.90
CA LEU A 532 5.52 -18.05 15.32
C LEU A 532 4.59 -19.26 15.55
N ALA A 533 3.58 -19.46 14.69
CA ALA A 533 2.70 -20.63 14.75
C ALA A 533 3.50 -21.93 14.55
N VAL A 534 4.34 -21.99 13.52
CA VAL A 534 5.22 -23.14 13.25
C VAL A 534 6.13 -23.44 14.45
N ALA A 535 6.61 -22.41 15.16
CA ALA A 535 7.45 -22.60 16.34
C ALA A 535 6.70 -23.21 17.54
N ARG A 536 5.39 -22.98 17.67
CA ARG A 536 4.64 -23.19 18.92
C ARG A 536 3.63 -24.33 18.86
N ILE A 537 3.02 -24.57 17.70
CA ILE A 537 2.01 -25.63 17.53
C ILE A 537 2.51 -26.99 18.06
N PRO A 538 3.74 -27.46 17.79
CA PRO A 538 4.20 -28.77 18.29
C PRO A 538 4.15 -28.88 19.83
N GLY A 539 4.54 -27.82 20.55
CA GLY A 539 4.51 -27.80 22.01
C GLY A 539 3.09 -27.75 22.58
N GLU A 540 2.18 -27.02 21.92
CA GLU A 540 0.75 -26.96 22.28
C GLU A 540 0.07 -28.32 22.10
N VAL A 541 0.39 -29.05 21.02
CA VAL A 541 -0.16 -30.39 20.73
C VAL A 541 0.41 -31.44 21.68
N ALA A 542 1.71 -31.39 21.98
CA ALA A 542 2.35 -32.34 22.89
C ALA A 542 1.80 -32.27 24.33
N GLY A 543 1.22 -31.13 24.73
CA GLY A 543 0.58 -30.95 26.04
C GLY A 543 -0.75 -31.70 26.24
N GLY A 544 -1.25 -32.42 25.23
CA GLY A 544 -2.42 -33.31 25.32
C GLY A 544 -3.79 -32.63 25.36
N ARG A 545 -3.87 -31.33 25.72
CA ARG A 545 -5.09 -30.52 25.62
C ARG A 545 -4.80 -29.20 24.92
N PRO A 546 -5.58 -28.81 23.88
CA PRO A 546 -5.35 -27.56 23.17
C PRO A 546 -5.57 -26.39 24.13
N SER A 547 -4.61 -25.47 24.21
CA SER A 547 -4.80 -24.27 24.99
C SER A 547 -5.94 -23.41 24.44
N GLY A 548 -6.57 -22.61 25.30
CA GLY A 548 -7.58 -21.64 24.85
C GLY A 548 -7.05 -20.66 23.79
N ARG A 549 -5.73 -20.43 23.74
CA ARG A 549 -5.08 -19.63 22.69
C ARG A 549 -5.07 -20.33 21.34
N LEU A 550 -4.78 -21.63 21.31
CA LEU A 550 -4.86 -22.40 20.07
C LEU A 550 -6.29 -22.43 19.54
N VAL A 551 -7.28 -22.63 20.40
CA VAL A 551 -8.71 -22.59 20.03
C VAL A 551 -9.08 -21.20 19.48
N ALA A 552 -8.67 -20.12 20.14
CA ALA A 552 -8.89 -18.76 19.64
C ALA A 552 -8.20 -18.53 18.28
N GLY A 553 -6.98 -19.04 18.10
CA GLY A 553 -6.24 -18.97 16.83
C GLY A 553 -6.95 -19.70 15.70
N LEU A 554 -7.50 -20.89 15.97
CA LEU A 554 -8.29 -21.66 15.00
C LEU A 554 -9.61 -20.95 14.66
N ALA A 555 -10.28 -20.33 15.64
CA ALA A 555 -11.47 -19.52 15.38
C ALA A 555 -11.16 -18.30 14.51
N LEU A 556 -10.06 -17.59 14.79
CA LEU A 556 -9.58 -16.48 13.96
C LEU A 556 -9.23 -16.95 12.55
N ALA A 557 -8.59 -18.12 12.41
CA ALA A 557 -8.28 -18.73 11.12
C ALA A 557 -9.56 -19.05 10.34
N GLY A 558 -10.57 -19.62 10.98
CA GLY A 558 -11.89 -19.86 10.38
C GLY A 558 -12.55 -18.57 9.89
N GLY A 559 -12.49 -17.50 10.69
CA GLY A 559 -12.98 -16.17 10.29
C GLY A 559 -12.21 -15.58 9.10
N ALA A 560 -10.88 -15.69 9.10
CA ALA A 560 -10.04 -15.21 7.99
C ALA A 560 -10.29 -16.00 6.69
N LEU A 561 -10.42 -17.33 6.78
CA LEU A 561 -10.78 -18.18 5.65
C LEU A 561 -12.19 -17.88 5.14
N PHE A 562 -13.15 -17.62 6.04
CA PHE A 562 -14.48 -17.19 5.65
C PHE A 562 -14.43 -15.88 4.87
N LEU A 563 -13.76 -14.85 5.38
CA LEU A 563 -13.59 -13.58 4.67
C LEU A 563 -12.91 -13.75 3.30
N ALA A 564 -12.00 -14.71 3.18
CA ALA A 564 -11.23 -14.93 1.96
C ALA A 564 -11.96 -15.78 0.91
N PHE A 565 -12.68 -16.82 1.32
CA PHE A 565 -13.24 -17.82 0.40
C PHE A 565 -14.76 -17.72 0.25
N HIS A 566 -15.44 -16.90 1.07
CA HIS A 566 -16.84 -16.60 0.89
C HIS A 566 -17.02 -15.56 -0.22
N ASP A 567 -17.60 -15.99 -1.34
CA ASP A 567 -18.10 -15.09 -2.36
C ASP A 567 -19.38 -14.41 -1.81
N LEU A 568 -19.32 -13.10 -1.58
CA LEU A 568 -20.54 -12.33 -1.33
C LEU A 568 -21.43 -12.48 -2.57
N ALA A 569 -22.66 -12.97 -2.37
CA ALA A 569 -23.62 -13.09 -3.46
C ALA A 569 -23.75 -11.74 -4.19
N PRO A 570 -23.80 -11.76 -5.54
CA PRO A 570 -23.80 -10.55 -6.37
C PRO A 570 -24.97 -9.61 -6.09
#